data_AF-A0A537WTY5-F1
#
_entry.id   AF-A0A537WTY5-F1
#
_cell.length_a   1.000
_cell.length_b   1.000
_cell.length_c   1.000
_cell.angle_alpha   90.00
_cell.angle_beta   90.00
_cell.angle_gamma   90.00
#
_symmetry.space_group_name_H-M   'P 1'
#
loop_
_entity.id
_entity.type
_entity.pdbx_description
1 polymer ?
#
loop_
_entity_poly.entity_id
_entity_poly.type
_entity_poly.pdbx_seq_one_letter_code
_entity_poly.pdbx_strand_id
1 'polypeptide(L)'
;MRKALAILGGIMLLATVGAPASASSPSGQRPEKLLCNEGSPICAEAVDALGYQGEYTGHDEPSLLFYSNTPGAGNNQRYRMVVPRDPPILPTQDGTGGTFNFQDRIAFWFGMDLCDNQSAPEFTHAACTPNSDTNIFDGADPTQANYIGHHPGTAFLELQFYPPGWVPFLNAISCDPTKWCAAMAIFSFNRNQNTFVDNNAACSSR
;
A
#
# COMPACT_ATOMS: atom_id res chain seq x y z
N MET A 1 69.36 47.11 -0.14
CA MET A 1 69.78 45.69 -0.12
C MET A 1 69.26 45.05 1.17
N ARG A 2 68.51 43.94 1.06
CA ARG A 2 68.18 42.92 2.08
C ARG A 2 67.38 43.41 3.31
N LYS A 3 66.06 43.20 3.34
CA LYS A 3 65.29 42.01 3.79
C LYS A 3 64.84 42.12 5.25
N ALA A 4 63.52 42.06 5.45
CA ALA A 4 62.75 41.42 6.54
C ALA A 4 61.69 42.34 7.14
N LEU A 5 60.45 42.25 6.63
CA LEU A 5 59.25 42.63 7.37
C LEU A 5 58.68 41.35 7.97
N ALA A 6 58.74 41.24 9.30
CA ALA A 6 58.10 40.16 10.05
C ALA A 6 56.60 40.45 10.16
N ILE A 7 55.77 39.53 9.69
CA ILE A 7 54.32 39.55 9.87
C ILE A 7 54.04 38.95 11.25
N LEU A 8 53.60 39.79 12.19
CA LEU A 8 53.02 39.35 13.46
C LEU A 8 51.61 38.81 13.18
N GLY A 9 51.45 37.49 13.34
CA GLY A 9 50.16 36.83 13.31
C GLY A 9 49.31 37.20 14.52
N GLY A 10 48.16 37.82 14.28
CA GLY A 10 47.08 37.95 15.25
C GLY A 10 46.02 36.89 14.96
N ILE A 11 46.00 35.81 15.75
CA ILE A 11 44.90 34.85 15.77
C ILE A 11 43.76 35.50 16.57
N MET A 12 42.69 35.93 15.89
CA MET A 12 41.42 36.20 16.56
C MET A 12 40.73 34.86 16.85
N LEU A 13 40.80 34.41 18.11
CA LEU A 13 39.87 33.39 18.61
C LEU A 13 38.49 34.03 18.77
N LEU A 14 37.57 33.74 17.85
CA LEU A 14 36.13 33.88 18.11
C LEU A 14 35.71 32.74 19.03
N ALA A 15 35.52 33.04 20.31
CA ALA A 15 34.83 32.16 21.24
C ALA A 15 33.33 32.19 20.92
N THR A 16 32.86 31.24 20.12
CA THR A 16 31.42 30.97 19.98
C THR A 16 30.96 30.25 21.24
N VAL A 17 30.21 30.95 22.08
CA VAL A 17 29.46 30.34 23.18
C VAL A 17 28.36 29.50 22.55
N GLY A 18 28.61 28.21 22.37
CA GLY A 18 27.60 27.25 21.93
C GLY A 18 26.55 27.15 23.01
N ALA A 19 25.35 27.68 22.75
CA ALA A 19 24.17 27.29 23.50
C ALA A 19 24.04 25.76 23.40
N PRO A 20 23.72 25.03 24.50
CA PRO A 20 23.38 23.63 24.36
C PRO A 20 22.16 23.57 23.45
N ALA A 21 22.35 22.98 22.26
CA ALA A 21 21.24 22.53 21.45
C ALA A 21 20.54 21.45 22.29
N SER A 22 19.47 21.83 22.98
CA SER A 22 18.53 20.88 23.54
C SER A 22 18.05 20.03 22.36
N ALA A 23 18.58 18.83 22.24
CA ALA A 23 18.00 17.81 21.38
C ALA A 23 16.60 17.57 21.93
N SER A 24 15.60 18.14 21.27
CA SER A 24 14.21 17.72 21.45
C SER A 24 14.19 16.24 21.08
N SER A 25 14.01 15.37 22.08
CA SER A 25 13.63 13.99 21.85
C SER A 25 12.53 14.00 20.79
N PRO A 26 12.58 13.16 19.74
CA PRO A 26 11.39 12.96 18.94
C PRO A 26 10.37 12.40 19.92
N SER A 27 9.38 13.21 20.29
CA SER A 27 8.14 12.67 20.82
C SER A 27 7.75 11.60 19.82
N GLY A 28 7.45 10.40 20.30
CA GLY A 28 6.93 9.34 19.44
C GLY A 28 5.62 9.83 18.83
N GLN A 29 5.71 10.55 17.72
CA GLN A 29 4.63 10.67 16.76
C GLN A 29 4.47 9.25 16.25
N ARG A 30 3.60 8.50 16.94
CA ARG A 30 2.80 7.50 16.23
C ARG A 30 2.31 8.22 14.97
N PRO A 31 2.54 7.67 13.77
CA PRO A 31 2.01 8.29 12.55
C PRO A 31 0.55 8.63 12.84
N GLU A 32 0.14 9.88 12.56
CA GLU A 32 -1.26 10.29 12.70
C GLU A 32 -2.09 9.22 12.02
N LYS A 33 -2.85 8.48 12.83
CA LYS A 33 -3.69 7.41 12.33
C LYS A 33 -4.73 8.09 11.45
N LEU A 34 -4.82 7.71 10.19
CA LEU A 34 -5.84 8.21 9.27
C LEU A 34 -7.21 8.06 9.93
N LEU A 35 -7.89 9.18 10.18
CA LEU A 35 -9.22 9.16 10.75
C LEU A 35 -10.23 9.02 9.60
N CYS A 36 -10.99 7.93 9.55
CA CYS A 36 -11.88 7.68 8.41
C CYS A 36 -13.06 8.67 8.31
N ASN A 37 -13.25 9.54 9.29
CA ASN A 37 -14.18 10.67 9.20
C ASN A 37 -13.67 11.83 8.31
N GLU A 38 -12.41 11.78 7.85
CA GLU A 38 -11.80 12.81 7.00
C GLU A 38 -12.07 12.60 5.50
N GLY A 39 -12.79 11.54 5.13
CA GLY A 39 -13.19 11.27 3.74
C GLY A 39 -12.04 10.81 2.83
N SER A 40 -10.95 10.30 3.42
CA SER A 40 -9.80 9.80 2.67
C SER A 40 -10.12 8.49 1.93
N PRO A 41 -9.82 8.37 0.63
CA PRO A 41 -10.12 7.17 -0.16
C PRO A 41 -9.26 5.94 0.23
N ILE A 42 -8.27 6.11 1.10
CA ILE A 42 -7.40 5.04 1.62
C ILE A 42 -7.79 4.57 3.03
N CYS A 43 -8.93 5.02 3.57
CA CYS A 43 -9.41 4.58 4.87
C CYS A 43 -10.29 3.34 4.73
N ALA A 44 -9.66 2.20 4.38
CA ALA A 44 -10.36 0.92 4.24
C ALA A 44 -10.94 0.45 5.59
N GLU A 45 -10.25 0.73 6.71
CA GLU A 45 -10.69 0.39 8.06
C GLU A 45 -10.46 1.53 9.05
N ALA A 46 -11.46 1.80 9.90
CA ALA A 46 -11.33 2.73 11.00
C ALA A 46 -10.71 2.03 12.21
N VAL A 47 -9.69 2.66 12.82
CA VAL A 47 -9.09 2.17 14.07
C VAL A 47 -10.10 2.14 15.21
N ASP A 48 -11.04 3.09 15.21
CA ASP A 48 -12.14 3.20 16.16
C ASP A 48 -13.46 3.09 15.38
N ALA A 49 -14.44 2.38 15.94
CA ALA A 49 -15.77 2.28 15.34
C ALA A 49 -16.43 3.67 15.26
N LEU A 50 -16.57 4.20 14.04
CA LEU A 50 -17.16 5.52 13.77
C LEU A 50 -18.69 5.50 13.68
N GLY A 51 -19.31 4.32 13.85
CA GLY A 51 -20.74 4.15 13.68
C GLY A 51 -21.56 4.77 14.81
N TYR A 52 -22.83 5.01 14.53
CA TYR A 52 -23.79 5.42 15.54
C TYR A 52 -23.76 4.45 16.73
N GLN A 53 -23.61 4.98 17.95
CA GLN A 53 -23.45 4.19 19.19
C GLN A 53 -22.20 3.29 19.25
N GLY A 54 -21.17 3.55 18.45
CA GLY A 54 -19.95 2.73 18.42
C GLY A 54 -20.12 1.42 17.66
N GLU A 55 -21.18 1.32 16.84
CA GLU A 55 -21.38 0.21 15.93
C GLU A 55 -20.30 0.18 14.84
N TYR A 56 -20.06 -1.01 14.30
CA TYR A 56 -19.07 -1.21 13.26
C TYR A 56 -19.31 -0.27 12.06
N THR A 57 -18.27 0.44 11.65
CA THR A 57 -18.23 1.23 10.43
C THR A 57 -16.93 0.91 9.73
N GLY A 58 -17.03 -0.05 8.82
CA GLY A 58 -15.93 -0.49 8.00
C GLY A 58 -16.45 -1.08 6.70
N HIS A 59 -15.53 -1.22 5.77
CA HIS A 59 -15.75 -1.97 4.55
C HIS A 59 -15.25 -3.39 4.80
N ASP A 60 -16.11 -4.39 4.59
CA ASP A 60 -15.72 -5.79 4.76
C ASP A 60 -15.22 -6.37 3.43
N GLU A 61 -14.02 -6.95 3.49
CA GLU A 61 -13.34 -7.60 2.37
C GLU A 61 -13.17 -9.10 2.63
N PRO A 62 -14.26 -9.88 2.62
CA PRO A 62 -14.18 -11.31 2.91
C PRO A 62 -13.33 -12.02 1.85
N SER A 63 -12.29 -12.74 2.30
CA SER A 63 -11.36 -13.45 1.43
C SER A 63 -11.29 -14.94 1.76
N LEU A 64 -11.05 -15.75 0.72
CA LEU A 64 -10.67 -17.15 0.83
C LEU A 64 -9.24 -17.29 0.29
N LEU A 65 -8.31 -17.65 1.17
CA LEU A 65 -6.89 -17.74 0.82
C LEU A 65 -6.51 -19.18 0.47
N PHE A 66 -5.72 -19.34 -0.60
CA PHE A 66 -5.17 -20.63 -1.02
C PHE A 66 -3.65 -20.62 -0.86
N TYR A 67 -3.14 -21.50 -0.01
CA TYR A 67 -1.72 -21.70 0.20
C TYR A 67 -1.31 -23.10 -0.27
N SER A 68 -0.19 -23.19 -1.00
CA SER A 68 0.37 -24.46 -1.45
C SER A 68 1.88 -24.37 -1.52
N ASN A 69 2.55 -25.42 -1.06
CA ASN A 69 4.00 -25.62 -1.19
C ASN A 69 4.36 -26.51 -2.40
N THR A 70 3.39 -26.80 -3.28
CA THR A 70 3.65 -27.56 -4.50
C THR A 70 4.37 -26.67 -5.51
N PRO A 71 5.53 -27.07 -6.04
CA PRO A 71 6.26 -26.28 -7.03
C PRO A 71 5.37 -25.89 -8.22
N GLY A 72 5.33 -24.60 -8.53
CA GLY A 72 4.49 -24.05 -9.60
C GLY A 72 3.02 -23.78 -9.24
N ALA A 73 2.62 -23.93 -7.98
CA ALA A 73 1.27 -23.55 -7.56
C ALA A 73 1.00 -22.04 -7.73
N GLY A 74 2.02 -21.20 -7.56
CA GLY A 74 1.92 -19.74 -7.68
C GLY A 74 1.82 -19.22 -9.12
N ASN A 75 2.34 -19.95 -10.12
CA ASN A 75 2.51 -19.41 -11.48
C ASN A 75 1.58 -20.01 -12.55
N ASN A 76 0.77 -21.02 -12.20
CA ASN A 76 -0.20 -21.62 -13.12
C ASN A 76 -1.56 -21.76 -12.45
N GLN A 77 -2.30 -20.66 -12.41
CA GLN A 77 -3.61 -20.59 -11.76
C GLN A 77 -4.71 -20.38 -12.79
N ARG A 78 -5.81 -21.14 -12.67
CA ARG A 78 -6.97 -21.08 -13.57
C ARG A 78 -8.25 -20.99 -12.77
N TYR A 79 -8.92 -19.86 -12.89
CA TYR A 79 -10.19 -19.60 -12.23
C TYR A 79 -11.32 -19.52 -13.25
N ARG A 80 -12.48 -20.09 -12.91
CA ARG A 80 -13.72 -19.92 -13.67
C ARG A 80 -14.77 -19.28 -12.78
N MET A 81 -15.03 -18.00 -13.02
CA MET A 81 -16.07 -17.24 -12.33
C MET A 81 -17.30 -17.13 -13.24
N VAL A 82 -18.49 -17.19 -12.63
CA VAL A 82 -19.74 -16.76 -13.26
C VAL A 82 -20.19 -15.52 -12.50
N VAL A 83 -20.21 -14.38 -13.19
CA VAL A 83 -20.69 -13.12 -12.59
C VAL A 83 -22.21 -13.12 -12.50
N PRO A 84 -22.80 -12.57 -11.42
CA PRO A 84 -24.23 -12.47 -11.26
C PRO A 84 -24.85 -11.49 -12.28
N ARG A 85 -26.13 -11.69 -12.56
CA ARG A 85 -26.95 -10.77 -13.36
C ARG A 85 -27.76 -9.89 -12.43
N ASP A 86 -28.07 -8.67 -12.85
CA ASP A 86 -29.02 -7.84 -12.12
C ASP A 86 -30.42 -8.44 -12.17
N PRO A 87 -31.24 -8.25 -11.12
CA PRO A 87 -32.63 -8.65 -11.14
C PRO A 87 -33.40 -7.89 -12.24
N PRO A 88 -34.41 -8.52 -12.86
CA PRO A 88 -35.19 -7.88 -13.92
C PRO A 88 -36.20 -6.84 -13.39
N ILE A 89 -36.29 -6.67 -12.06
CA ILE A 89 -37.22 -5.77 -11.38
C ILE A 89 -36.42 -4.59 -10.82
N LEU A 90 -36.90 -3.37 -11.04
CA LEU A 90 -36.24 -2.16 -10.54
C LEU A 90 -36.29 -2.08 -8.99
N PRO A 91 -35.31 -1.42 -8.36
CA PRO A 91 -35.37 -1.11 -6.93
C PRO A 91 -36.56 -0.23 -6.57
N THR A 92 -37.15 -0.46 -5.41
CA THR A 92 -38.22 0.38 -4.82
C THR A 92 -37.82 0.84 -3.43
N GLN A 93 -38.35 2.00 -3.00
CA GLN A 93 -38.00 2.61 -1.71
C GLN A 93 -38.52 1.80 -0.50
N ASP A 94 -39.53 0.96 -0.70
CA ASP A 94 -40.09 0.09 0.34
C ASP A 94 -39.39 -1.28 0.44
N GLY A 95 -38.32 -1.49 -0.34
CA GLY A 95 -37.52 -2.73 -0.32
C GLY A 95 -38.19 -3.94 -0.97
N THR A 96 -39.32 -3.76 -1.68
CA THR A 96 -40.03 -4.87 -2.35
C THR A 96 -39.54 -5.14 -3.78
N GLY A 97 -38.75 -4.23 -4.36
CA GLY A 97 -38.12 -4.34 -5.67
C GLY A 97 -36.87 -5.24 -5.68
N GLY A 98 -36.16 -5.24 -6.82
CA GLY A 98 -34.86 -5.91 -6.93
C GLY A 98 -33.72 -5.07 -6.34
N THR A 99 -32.66 -5.73 -5.90
CA THR A 99 -31.39 -5.08 -5.52
C THR A 99 -30.36 -5.32 -6.62
N PHE A 100 -29.82 -4.24 -7.20
CA PHE A 100 -28.82 -4.34 -8.26
C PHE A 100 -27.44 -4.66 -7.69
N ASN A 101 -26.58 -5.30 -8.48
CA ASN A 101 -25.31 -5.81 -8.00
C ASN A 101 -24.41 -4.71 -7.42
N PHE A 102 -24.38 -3.50 -8.02
CA PHE A 102 -23.59 -2.38 -7.49
C PHE A 102 -24.05 -1.88 -6.11
N GLN A 103 -25.26 -2.24 -5.69
CA GLN A 103 -25.80 -1.89 -4.36
C GLN A 103 -25.39 -2.92 -3.30
N ASP A 104 -25.14 -4.17 -3.70
CA ASP A 104 -24.77 -5.26 -2.79
C ASP A 104 -23.25 -5.45 -2.68
N ARG A 105 -22.49 -5.11 -3.73
CA ARG A 105 -21.05 -5.40 -3.80
C ARG A 105 -20.32 -4.38 -4.64
N ILE A 106 -19.14 -3.99 -4.17
CA ILE A 106 -18.24 -3.11 -4.90
C ILE A 106 -17.56 -3.84 -6.05
N ALA A 107 -16.98 -5.01 -5.77
CA ALA A 107 -16.29 -5.82 -6.77
C ALA A 107 -16.16 -7.28 -6.29
N PHE A 108 -15.85 -8.16 -7.23
CA PHE A 108 -15.12 -9.39 -6.92
C PHE A 108 -13.67 -9.22 -7.32
N TRP A 109 -12.73 -9.77 -6.57
CA TRP A 109 -11.33 -9.79 -6.99
C TRP A 109 -10.66 -11.14 -6.79
N PHE A 110 -9.68 -11.42 -7.63
CA PHE A 110 -8.65 -12.41 -7.35
C PHE A 110 -7.37 -11.70 -6.92
N GLY A 111 -6.83 -12.09 -5.77
CA GLY A 111 -5.60 -11.55 -5.21
C GLY A 111 -4.39 -12.47 -5.48
N MET A 112 -3.21 -11.87 -5.66
CA MET A 112 -1.94 -12.61 -5.67
C MET A 112 -0.79 -11.75 -5.16
N ASP A 113 -0.02 -12.29 -4.22
CA ASP A 113 1.26 -11.71 -3.83
C ASP A 113 2.27 -11.86 -4.97
N LEU A 114 2.86 -10.75 -5.39
CA LEU A 114 3.88 -10.65 -6.42
C LEU A 114 5.21 -10.22 -5.81
N CYS A 115 6.30 -10.71 -6.39
CA CYS A 115 7.60 -10.13 -6.12
C CYS A 115 7.75 -8.83 -6.94
N ASP A 116 7.97 -7.72 -6.24
CA ASP A 116 8.25 -6.41 -6.83
C ASP A 116 9.52 -5.85 -6.19
N ASN A 117 10.64 -5.91 -6.92
CA ASN A 117 11.93 -5.49 -6.42
C ASN A 117 12.08 -3.97 -6.24
N GLN A 118 11.05 -3.19 -6.56
CA GLN A 118 11.01 -1.75 -6.30
C GLN A 118 10.03 -1.39 -5.18
N SER A 119 9.49 -2.40 -4.50
CA SER A 119 8.59 -2.23 -3.37
C SER A 119 9.24 -2.64 -2.04
N ALA A 120 8.60 -2.24 -0.96
CA ALA A 120 8.95 -2.57 0.41
C ALA A 120 9.22 -4.08 0.57
N PRO A 121 10.25 -4.46 1.33
CA PRO A 121 11.08 -3.60 2.18
C PRO A 121 12.21 -2.87 1.42
N GLU A 122 12.24 -2.94 0.09
CA GLU A 122 13.14 -2.21 -0.82
C GLU A 122 14.62 -2.34 -0.40
N PHE A 123 15.05 -3.58 -0.16
CA PHE A 123 16.37 -3.86 0.44
C PHE A 123 17.53 -3.73 -0.55
N THR A 124 17.48 -4.42 -1.69
CA THR A 124 18.60 -4.46 -2.66
C THR A 124 18.24 -4.05 -4.07
N HIS A 125 16.95 -4.01 -4.42
CA HIS A 125 16.46 -3.89 -5.79
C HIS A 125 16.93 -5.01 -6.73
N ALA A 126 17.47 -6.11 -6.19
CA ALA A 126 17.85 -7.26 -7.00
C ALA A 126 16.63 -7.82 -7.73
N ALA A 127 16.81 -8.21 -9.00
CA ALA A 127 15.71 -8.75 -9.79
C ALA A 127 15.15 -10.03 -9.14
N CYS A 128 13.82 -10.11 -9.07
CA CYS A 128 13.12 -11.31 -8.62
C CYS A 128 13.49 -12.51 -9.49
N THR A 129 13.72 -13.66 -8.87
CA THR A 129 13.92 -14.92 -9.61
C THR A 129 12.56 -15.40 -10.13
N PRO A 130 12.34 -15.54 -11.45
CA PRO A 130 11.03 -15.95 -11.97
C PRO A 130 10.62 -17.35 -11.49
N ASN A 131 9.33 -17.54 -11.18
CA ASN A 131 8.75 -18.84 -10.82
C ASN A 131 9.49 -19.57 -9.68
N SER A 132 9.91 -18.83 -8.64
CA SER A 132 10.75 -19.36 -7.59
C SER A 132 10.30 -18.95 -6.20
N ASP A 133 10.31 -19.92 -5.29
CA ASP A 133 10.08 -19.71 -3.85
C ASP A 133 11.29 -19.06 -3.18
N THR A 134 12.43 -18.96 -3.87
CA THR A 134 13.64 -18.30 -3.33
C THR A 134 13.45 -16.80 -3.11
N ASN A 135 12.36 -16.20 -3.61
CA ASN A 135 12.02 -14.82 -3.31
C ASN A 135 11.25 -14.67 -1.98
N ILE A 136 10.81 -15.78 -1.36
CA ILE A 136 10.00 -15.76 -0.13
C ILE A 136 10.93 -15.71 1.08
N PHE A 137 10.82 -14.61 1.83
CA PHE A 137 11.59 -14.35 3.05
C PHE A 137 10.58 -14.05 4.15
N ASP A 138 10.49 -14.90 5.16
CA ASP A 138 9.49 -14.83 6.24
C ASP A 138 10.12 -14.91 7.64
N GLY A 139 11.46 -14.88 7.72
CA GLY A 139 12.20 -14.95 8.95
C GLY A 139 12.06 -13.69 9.80
N ALA A 140 12.02 -13.84 11.12
CA ALA A 140 11.88 -12.72 12.05
C ALA A 140 13.22 -12.18 12.59
N ASP A 141 14.33 -12.92 12.44
CA ASP A 141 15.66 -12.54 12.95
C ASP A 141 16.41 -11.67 11.93
N PRO A 142 16.69 -10.38 12.21
CA PRO A 142 17.37 -9.47 11.29
C PRO A 142 18.79 -9.87 10.89
N THR A 143 19.41 -10.80 11.63
CA THR A 143 20.76 -11.27 11.33
C THR A 143 20.79 -12.41 10.32
N GLN A 144 19.63 -13.00 9.99
CA GLN A 144 19.52 -14.13 9.07
C GLN A 144 19.31 -13.66 7.63
N ALA A 145 19.75 -14.50 6.69
CA ALA A 145 19.55 -14.25 5.27
C ALA A 145 18.07 -14.17 4.88
N ASN A 146 17.21 -14.99 5.49
CA ASN A 146 15.77 -15.06 5.19
C ASN A 146 14.91 -14.07 6.00
N TYR A 147 15.50 -13.08 6.66
CA TYR A 147 14.76 -12.03 7.37
C TYR A 147 13.74 -11.35 6.44
N ILE A 148 12.52 -11.12 6.89
CA ILE A 148 11.46 -10.43 6.12
C ILE A 148 11.90 -9.04 5.65
N GLY A 149 12.75 -8.33 6.41
CA GLY A 149 13.31 -7.06 5.97
C GLY A 149 14.33 -7.17 4.83
N HIS A 150 14.88 -8.37 4.57
CA HIS A 150 15.73 -8.64 3.41
C HIS A 150 14.94 -9.14 2.19
N HIS A 151 13.61 -9.23 2.27
CA HIS A 151 12.76 -9.66 1.16
C HIS A 151 13.04 -8.81 -0.10
N PRO A 152 13.09 -9.41 -1.31
CA PRO A 152 13.37 -8.67 -2.55
C PRO A 152 12.40 -7.51 -2.80
N GLY A 153 11.15 -7.70 -2.40
CA GLY A 153 10.08 -6.71 -2.33
C GLY A 153 8.72 -7.32 -2.71
N THR A 154 7.62 -6.71 -2.27
CA THR A 154 6.27 -7.29 -2.41
C THR A 154 5.28 -6.33 -3.05
N ALA A 155 4.44 -6.82 -3.93
CA ALA A 155 3.25 -6.12 -4.44
C ALA A 155 2.04 -7.05 -4.38
N PHE A 156 0.84 -6.48 -4.38
CA PHE A 156 -0.39 -7.24 -4.40
C PHE A 156 -1.15 -6.99 -5.71
N LEU A 157 -1.34 -8.05 -6.50
CA LEU A 157 -2.15 -8.02 -7.71
C LEU A 157 -3.62 -8.25 -7.35
N GLU A 158 -4.48 -7.41 -7.90
CA GLU A 158 -5.92 -7.62 -7.91
C GLU A 158 -6.45 -7.65 -9.35
N LEU A 159 -7.14 -8.75 -9.68
CA LEU A 159 -7.99 -8.84 -10.87
C LEU A 159 -9.43 -8.60 -10.45
N GLN A 160 -9.90 -7.37 -10.65
CA GLN A 160 -11.16 -6.86 -10.12
C GLN A 160 -12.27 -6.92 -11.18
N PHE A 161 -13.48 -7.26 -10.76
CA PHE A 161 -14.69 -7.32 -11.58
C PHE A 161 -15.77 -6.46 -10.95
N TYR A 162 -16.14 -5.38 -11.65
CA TYR A 162 -17.10 -4.40 -11.18
C TYR A 162 -18.48 -4.62 -11.81
N PRO A 163 -19.56 -4.54 -11.03
CA PRO A 163 -20.90 -4.76 -11.53
C PRO A 163 -21.34 -3.64 -12.50
N PRO A 164 -22.35 -3.90 -13.35
CA PRO A 164 -22.98 -2.84 -14.14
C PRO A 164 -23.61 -1.76 -13.26
N GLY A 165 -23.71 -0.54 -13.79
CA GLY A 165 -24.40 0.57 -13.11
C GLY A 165 -23.47 1.38 -12.20
N TRP A 166 -23.98 2.47 -11.63
CA TRP A 166 -23.19 3.44 -10.85
C TRP A 166 -21.88 3.86 -11.57
N VAL A 167 -22.06 4.62 -12.65
CA VAL A 167 -21.01 5.13 -13.54
C VAL A 167 -20.88 6.66 -13.41
N PRO A 168 -19.73 7.27 -13.77
CA PRO A 168 -18.49 6.67 -14.28
C PRO A 168 -17.44 6.37 -13.18
N PHE A 169 -16.58 5.39 -13.47
CA PHE A 169 -15.40 5.01 -12.68
C PHE A 169 -14.57 6.24 -12.28
N LEU A 170 -14.03 6.24 -11.05
CA LEU A 170 -13.45 7.36 -10.27
C LEU A 170 -14.44 8.12 -9.40
N ASN A 171 -15.61 8.49 -9.94
CA ASN A 171 -16.69 9.10 -9.15
C ASN A 171 -17.73 8.07 -8.69
N ALA A 172 -17.55 6.83 -9.12
CA ALA A 172 -18.43 5.69 -8.89
C ALA A 172 -17.68 4.37 -9.12
N ILE A 173 -18.39 3.24 -9.00
CA ILE A 173 -17.82 1.89 -8.97
C ILE A 173 -17.53 1.32 -10.37
N SER A 174 -18.35 1.61 -11.38
CA SER A 174 -18.29 0.90 -12.67
C SER A 174 -17.87 1.76 -13.86
N CYS A 175 -17.42 1.10 -14.92
CA CYS A 175 -17.08 1.70 -16.21
C CYS A 175 -18.23 1.69 -17.22
N ASP A 176 -19.28 0.87 -17.03
CA ASP A 176 -20.39 0.71 -17.97
C ASP A 176 -21.73 0.49 -17.22
N PRO A 177 -22.83 1.13 -17.64
CA PRO A 177 -24.12 0.99 -16.96
C PRO A 177 -24.81 -0.38 -17.15
N THR A 178 -24.34 -1.20 -18.08
CA THR A 178 -25.01 -2.43 -18.53
C THR A 178 -24.10 -3.66 -18.60
N LYS A 179 -22.78 -3.49 -18.46
CA LYS A 179 -21.80 -4.56 -18.55
C LYS A 179 -20.92 -4.61 -17.32
N TRP A 180 -20.46 -5.82 -17.01
CA TRP A 180 -19.39 -6.01 -16.06
C TRP A 180 -18.09 -5.43 -16.62
N CYS A 181 -17.39 -4.69 -15.77
CA CYS A 181 -16.06 -4.16 -16.08
C CYS A 181 -15.01 -5.03 -15.40
N ALA A 182 -13.85 -5.14 -16.04
CA ALA A 182 -12.69 -5.80 -15.46
C ALA A 182 -11.54 -4.80 -15.36
N ALA A 183 -10.82 -4.83 -14.25
CA ALA A 183 -9.60 -4.06 -14.04
C ALA A 183 -8.50 -4.96 -13.48
N MET A 184 -7.27 -4.55 -13.72
CA MET A 184 -6.09 -5.13 -13.10
C MET A 184 -5.38 -4.01 -12.35
N ALA A 185 -5.29 -4.15 -11.03
CA ALA A 185 -4.57 -3.23 -10.16
C ALA A 185 -3.39 -3.97 -9.53
N ILE A 186 -2.26 -3.28 -9.41
CA ILE A 186 -1.10 -3.79 -8.67
C ILE A 186 -0.75 -2.74 -7.63
N PHE A 187 -0.81 -3.11 -6.37
CA PHE A 187 -0.54 -2.26 -5.24
C PHE A 187 0.85 -2.55 -4.71
N SER A 188 1.69 -1.53 -4.66
CA SER A 188 3.04 -1.62 -4.09
C SER A 188 3.29 -0.45 -3.15
N PHE A 189 4.12 -0.67 -2.15
CA PHE A 189 4.52 0.37 -1.21
C PHE A 189 6.00 0.69 -1.40
N ASN A 190 6.33 1.90 -1.82
CA ASN A 190 7.67 2.26 -2.25
C ASN A 190 8.49 2.87 -1.09
N ARG A 191 9.05 2.01 -0.23
CA ARG A 191 9.85 2.43 0.91
C ARG A 191 10.88 1.38 1.32
N ASN A 192 12.09 1.83 1.60
CA ASN A 192 13.09 1.03 2.30
C ASN A 192 12.73 0.95 3.79
N GLN A 193 12.12 -0.17 4.21
CA GLN A 193 11.64 -0.33 5.59
C GLN A 193 12.75 -0.61 6.61
N ASN A 194 13.97 -0.96 6.17
CA ASN A 194 15.11 -1.15 7.07
C ASN A 194 15.73 0.18 7.50
N THR A 195 15.71 1.17 6.61
CA THR A 195 16.30 2.51 6.83
C THR A 195 15.25 3.62 6.95
N PHE A 196 13.98 3.28 6.75
CA PHE A 196 12.82 4.19 6.76
C PHE A 196 12.87 5.29 5.70
N VAL A 197 13.64 5.07 4.63
CA VAL A 197 13.81 6.00 3.51
C VAL A 197 12.75 5.72 2.45
N ASP A 198 11.93 6.74 2.15
CA ASP A 198 11.00 6.69 1.01
C ASP A 198 11.75 6.88 -0.31
N ASN A 199 11.14 6.45 -1.41
CA ASN A 199 11.75 6.58 -2.73
C ASN A 199 12.09 8.05 -3.07
N ASN A 200 13.19 8.26 -3.80
CA ASN A 200 13.70 9.61 -4.05
C ASN A 200 12.72 10.47 -4.88
N ALA A 201 12.93 11.80 -4.90
CA ALA A 201 12.04 12.77 -5.55
C ALA A 201 11.75 12.51 -7.05
N ALA A 202 12.54 11.67 -7.74
CA ALA A 202 12.27 11.28 -9.12
C ALA A 202 11.04 10.37 -9.27
N CYS A 203 10.65 9.64 -8.21
CA CYS A 203 9.44 8.82 -8.17
C CYS A 203 8.17 9.63 -7.83
N SER A 204 8.29 10.68 -7.01
CA SER A 204 7.15 11.52 -6.57
C SER A 204 6.73 12.59 -7.58
N SER A 205 7.38 12.67 -8.74
CA SER A 205 7.18 13.72 -9.76
C SER A 205 6.52 13.21 -11.05
N ARG A 206 5.96 12.00 -11.04
CA ARG A 206 5.11 11.47 -12.11
C ARG A 206 3.65 11.47 -11.68
#